data_AF-A0A9D8J185-F1
#
_entry.id   AF-A0A9D8J185-F1
#
_cell.length_a   1.000
_cell.length_b   1.000
_cell.length_c   1.000
_cell.angle_alpha   90.00
_cell.angle_beta   90.00
_cell.angle_gamma   90.00
#
_symmetry.space_group_name_H-M   'P 1'
#
loop_
_entity.id
_entity.type
_entity.pdbx_description
1 polymer ?
#
loop_
_entity_poly.entity_id
_entity_poly.type
_entity_poly.pdbx_seq_one_letter_code
_entity_poly.pdbx_strand_id
1 'polypeptide(L)'
;MFAGGDDFFLIGPWHKTQRLARQLAADFERYVARNPEIHFSAGISLAKPGIPIRALAEAAEVALDGAKQAGKNRVTCHGEQVTWSQFQKLSEFETWLSDRYEKDEFSTGFIYRLLTLAEKAASTRPEDAIWQSWLAYRVRRFVVDRLKLKAEADRASTQAEVAGRLRDELLHGKLAVTISVANTLYRYRD
;
A
#
# COMPACT_ATOMS: atom_id res chain seq x y z
N MET A 1 19.53 -9.60 -13.58
CA MET A 1 19.84 -9.37 -12.16
C MET A 1 21.27 -8.92 -12.12
N PHE A 2 21.55 -7.74 -11.55
CA PHE A 2 22.91 -7.30 -11.26
C PHE A 2 23.02 -7.25 -9.73
N ALA A 3 24.04 -7.89 -9.17
CA ALA A 3 24.38 -7.83 -7.75
C ALA A 3 25.89 -7.66 -7.70
N GLY A 4 26.34 -6.49 -7.23
CA GLY A 4 27.75 -6.14 -7.20
C GLY A 4 28.04 -5.38 -5.90
N GLY A 5 28.82 -5.99 -5.01
CA GLY A 5 29.07 -5.43 -3.69
C GLY A 5 27.82 -5.46 -2.80
N ASP A 6 27.47 -4.31 -2.24
CA ASP A 6 26.32 -4.07 -1.37
C ASP A 6 25.03 -3.71 -2.12
N ASP A 7 25.12 -3.32 -3.39
CA ASP A 7 23.97 -2.93 -4.21
C ASP A 7 23.46 -4.07 -5.11
N PHE A 8 22.14 -4.18 -5.21
CA PHE A 8 21.47 -5.11 -6.11
C PHE A 8 20.35 -4.44 -6.91
N PHE A 9 20.24 -4.83 -8.18
CA PHE A 9 19.22 -4.36 -9.10
C PHE A 9 18.44 -5.54 -9.71
N LEU A 10 17.12 -5.49 -9.53
CA LEU A 10 16.18 -6.55 -9.86
C LEU A 10 15.08 -6.02 -10.79
N ILE A 11 14.83 -6.76 -11.87
CA ILE A 11 13.69 -6.54 -12.75
C ILE A 11 12.83 -7.80 -12.71
N GLY A 12 11.53 -7.62 -12.51
CA GLY A 12 10.58 -8.73 -12.48
C GLY A 12 9.13 -8.25 -12.36
N PRO A 13 8.16 -9.17 -12.37
CA PRO A 13 6.76 -8.84 -12.18
C PRO A 13 6.54 -8.08 -10.86
N TRP A 14 5.91 -6.91 -10.94
CA TRP A 14 5.87 -5.93 -9.85
C TRP A 14 5.44 -6.53 -8.50
N HIS A 15 4.38 -7.33 -8.49
CA HIS A 15 3.83 -7.91 -7.26
C HIS A 15 4.79 -8.93 -6.62
N LYS A 16 5.47 -9.73 -7.45
CA LYS A 16 6.50 -10.67 -6.98
C LYS A 16 7.74 -9.92 -6.48
N THR A 17 8.16 -8.86 -7.16
CA THR A 17 9.31 -8.03 -6.77
C THR A 17 9.07 -7.32 -5.44
N GLN A 18 7.89 -6.73 -5.21
CA GLN A 18 7.55 -6.11 -3.92
C GLN A 18 7.51 -7.12 -2.77
N ARG A 19 6.96 -8.32 -3.01
CA ARG A 19 7.00 -9.41 -2.02
C ARG A 19 8.43 -9.86 -1.71
N LEU A 20 9.26 -10.02 -2.74
CA LEU A 20 10.66 -10.37 -2.58
C LEU A 20 11.42 -9.30 -1.78
N ALA A 21 11.20 -8.01 -2.05
CA ALA A 21 11.84 -6.93 -1.32
C ALA A 21 11.55 -6.99 0.19
N ARG A 22 10.29 -7.26 0.58
CA ARG A 22 9.91 -7.45 1.99
C ARG A 22 10.59 -8.66 2.62
N GLN A 23 10.63 -9.78 1.89
CA GLN A 23 11.31 -10.99 2.36
C GLN A 23 12.81 -10.74 2.57
N LEU A 24 13.45 -10.07 1.62
CA LEU A 24 14.87 -9.70 1.72
C LEU A 24 15.13 -8.79 2.92
N ALA A 25 14.25 -7.83 3.20
CA ALA A 25 14.39 -6.96 4.37
C ALA A 25 14.35 -7.76 5.68
N ALA A 26 13.39 -8.68 5.82
CA ALA A 26 13.27 -9.53 7.01
C ALA A 26 14.46 -10.50 7.15
N ASP A 27 14.90 -11.11 6.05
CA ASP A 27 16.03 -12.04 6.04
C ASP A 27 17.35 -11.31 6.33
N PHE A 28 17.52 -10.09 5.82
CA PHE A 28 18.70 -9.27 6.08
C PHE A 28 18.75 -8.82 7.54
N GLU A 29 17.62 -8.36 8.11
CA GLU A 29 17.53 -8.01 9.53
C GLU A 29 17.95 -9.21 10.41
N ARG A 30 17.53 -10.43 10.04
CA ARG A 30 17.95 -11.65 10.73
C ARG A 30 19.44 -11.93 10.54
N TYR A 31 19.96 -11.76 9.32
CA TYR A 31 21.36 -12.00 8.98
C TYR A 31 22.32 -11.11 9.79
N VAL A 32 21.96 -9.84 10.01
CA VAL A 32 22.76 -8.89 10.80
C VAL A 32 22.50 -8.97 12.31
N ALA A 33 21.87 -10.05 12.79
CA ALA A 33 21.47 -10.23 14.19
C ALA A 33 20.59 -9.09 14.74
N ARG A 34 19.74 -8.51 13.89
CA ARG A 34 18.86 -7.36 14.20
C ARG A 34 19.61 -6.12 14.68
N ASN A 35 20.84 -5.93 14.22
CA ASN A 35 21.59 -4.70 14.49
C ASN A 35 20.93 -3.51 13.76
N PRO A 36 20.38 -2.51 14.46
CA PRO A 36 19.69 -1.39 13.83
C PRO A 36 20.62 -0.48 13.01
N GLU A 37 21.93 -0.53 13.23
CA GLU A 37 22.92 0.25 12.50
C GLU A 37 23.27 -0.35 11.12
N ILE A 38 22.93 -1.63 10.90
CA ILE A 38 23.20 -2.32 9.64
C ILE A 38 21.87 -2.63 8.97
N HIS A 39 21.51 -1.81 7.99
CA HIS A 39 20.25 -1.91 7.26
C HIS A 39 20.45 -1.56 5.79
N PHE A 40 19.45 -1.85 4.95
CA PHE A 40 19.40 -1.31 3.59
C PHE A 40 18.10 -0.56 3.31
N SER A 41 18.16 0.32 2.32
CA SER A 41 17.00 1.00 1.74
C SER A 41 16.74 0.47 0.33
N ALA A 42 15.51 0.59 -0.14
CA ALA A 42 15.16 0.16 -1.50
C ALA A 42 14.30 1.19 -2.25
N GLY A 43 14.51 1.28 -3.56
CA GLY A 43 13.62 1.99 -4.48
C GLY A 43 12.87 1.00 -5.35
N ILE A 44 11.54 1.07 -5.38
CA ILE A 44 10.70 0.24 -6.26
C ILE A 44 9.98 1.16 -7.24
N SER A 45 10.32 1.02 -8.52
CA SER A 45 9.67 1.73 -9.62
C SER A 45 8.85 0.76 -10.47
N LEU A 46 7.66 1.21 -10.90
CA LEU A 46 6.80 0.49 -11.83
C LEU A 46 6.84 1.19 -13.19
N ALA A 47 7.01 0.42 -14.25
CA ALA A 47 7.08 0.94 -15.60
C ALA A 47 6.26 0.08 -16.57
N LYS A 48 5.83 0.70 -17.68
CA LYS A 48 5.17 0.00 -18.78
C LYS A 48 6.18 -0.88 -19.55
N PRO A 49 5.71 -1.94 -20.23
CA PRO A 49 6.56 -2.68 -21.17
C PRO A 49 7.17 -1.77 -22.23
N GLY A 50 8.40 -2.07 -22.67
CA GLY A 50 9.10 -1.33 -23.73
C GLY A 50 9.91 -0.12 -23.25
N ILE A 51 9.91 0.20 -21.96
CA ILE A 51 10.77 1.25 -21.41
C ILE A 51 12.24 0.78 -21.41
N PRO A 52 13.20 1.58 -21.91
CA PRO A 52 14.62 1.21 -21.92
C PRO A 52 15.17 0.91 -20.52
N ILE A 53 16.05 -0.08 -20.39
CA ILE A 53 16.63 -0.51 -19.10
C ILE A 53 17.30 0.66 -18.36
N ARG A 54 17.98 1.54 -19.08
CA ARG A 54 18.61 2.73 -18.51
C ARG A 54 17.60 3.63 -17.79
N ALA A 55 16.45 3.88 -18.40
CA ALA A 55 15.40 4.70 -17.79
C ALA A 55 14.77 3.99 -16.57
N LEU A 56 14.68 2.64 -16.58
CA LEU A 56 14.24 1.87 -15.41
C LEU A 56 15.23 1.99 -14.25
N ALA A 57 16.52 1.90 -14.54
CA ALA A 57 17.58 2.05 -13.55
C ALA A 57 17.57 3.46 -12.94
N GLU A 58 17.48 4.51 -13.77
CA GLU A 58 17.38 5.90 -13.32
C GLU A 58 16.13 6.11 -12.42
N ALA A 59 14.98 5.57 -12.80
CA ALA A 59 13.76 5.67 -11.99
C ALA A 59 13.86 4.92 -10.65
N ALA A 60 14.52 3.75 -10.63
CA ALA A 60 14.75 3.00 -9.40
C ALA A 60 15.74 3.73 -8.47
N GLU A 61 16.76 4.36 -9.03
CA GLU A 61 17.74 5.16 -8.27
C GLU A 61 17.07 6.37 -7.62
N VAL A 62 16.25 7.11 -8.37
CA VAL A 62 15.44 8.22 -7.83
C VAL A 62 14.55 7.76 -6.67
N ALA A 63 13.92 6.59 -6.80
CA ALA A 63 13.11 6.02 -5.72
C ALA A 63 13.97 5.64 -4.50
N LEU A 64 15.15 5.05 -4.72
CA LEU A 64 16.09 4.67 -3.66
C LEU A 64 16.60 5.90 -2.91
N ASP A 65 16.95 6.96 -3.63
CA ASP A 65 17.36 8.24 -3.06
C ASP A 65 16.27 8.83 -2.18
N GLY A 66 15.00 8.77 -2.62
CA GLY A 66 13.86 9.15 -1.77
C GLY A 66 13.83 8.40 -0.42
N ALA A 67 14.12 7.10 -0.43
CA ALA A 67 14.15 6.31 0.80
C ALA A 67 15.34 6.67 1.70
N LYS A 68 16.51 6.96 1.11
CA LYS A 68 17.72 7.40 1.83
C LYS A 68 17.49 8.77 2.47
N GLN A 69 16.91 9.72 1.75
CA GLN A 69 16.63 11.08 2.23
C GLN A 69 15.53 11.10 3.32
N ALA A 70 14.56 10.18 3.26
CA ALA A 70 13.52 10.03 4.28
C ALA A 70 14.00 9.34 5.58
N GLY A 71 15.32 9.17 5.77
CA GLY A 71 15.91 8.66 7.02
C GLY A 71 16.47 7.24 6.94
N LYS A 72 16.70 6.69 5.74
CA LYS A 72 17.22 5.33 5.48
C LYS A 72 16.36 4.22 6.12
N ASN A 73 16.79 2.96 5.99
CA ASN A 73 16.07 1.77 6.48
C ASN A 73 14.59 1.70 6.04
N ARG A 74 14.36 2.08 4.78
CA ARG A 74 13.03 2.36 4.22
C ARG A 74 12.96 1.90 2.78
N VAL A 75 11.72 1.81 2.30
CA VAL A 75 11.43 1.57 0.90
C VAL A 75 10.59 2.71 0.34
N THR A 76 10.93 3.16 -0.86
CA THR A 76 10.05 4.01 -1.66
C THR A 76 9.30 3.13 -2.64
N CYS A 77 7.97 3.21 -2.63
CA CYS A 77 7.11 2.49 -3.57
C CYS A 77 5.95 3.38 -3.98
N HIS A 78 5.64 3.45 -5.28
CA HIS A 78 4.60 4.33 -5.84
C HIS A 78 4.72 5.81 -5.39
N GLY A 79 5.94 6.28 -5.12
CA GLY A 79 6.21 7.66 -4.68
C GLY A 79 6.15 7.87 -3.17
N GLU A 80 5.71 6.89 -2.39
CA GLU A 80 5.59 6.97 -0.94
C GLU A 80 6.78 6.32 -0.23
N GLN A 81 7.37 7.02 0.75
CA GLN A 81 8.48 6.51 1.56
C GLN A 81 7.97 5.92 2.87
N VAL A 82 8.21 4.64 3.10
CA VAL A 82 7.72 3.90 4.27
C VAL A 82 8.81 3.06 4.92
N THR A 83 8.73 2.82 6.23
CA THR A 83 9.60 1.82 6.88
C THR A 83 9.27 0.42 6.37
N TRP A 84 10.20 -0.52 6.52
CA TRP A 84 9.94 -1.93 6.20
C TRP A 84 8.76 -2.50 6.99
N SER A 85 8.61 -2.10 8.26
CA SER A 85 7.46 -2.50 9.09
C SER A 85 6.13 -1.94 8.60
N GLN A 86 6.10 -0.68 8.14
CA GLN A 86 4.92 -0.10 7.50
C GLN A 86 4.61 -0.80 6.18
N PHE A 87 5.63 -1.08 5.36
CA PHE A 87 5.46 -1.78 4.09
C PHE A 87 4.89 -3.20 4.26
N GLN A 88 5.27 -3.89 5.35
CA GLN A 88 4.68 -5.17 5.72
C GLN A 88 3.19 -5.03 6.10
N LYS A 89 2.83 -4.04 6.93
CA LYS A 89 1.42 -3.78 7.29
C LYS A 89 0.57 -3.42 6.07
N LEU A 90 1.11 -2.63 5.15
CA LEU A 90 0.43 -2.28 3.90
C LEU A 90 0.12 -3.52 3.05
N SER A 91 1.02 -4.51 3.01
CA SER A 91 0.69 -5.79 2.35
C SER A 91 -0.44 -6.56 3.02
N GLU A 92 -0.56 -6.50 4.35
CA GLU A 92 -1.67 -7.15 5.06
C GLU A 92 -2.98 -6.45 4.72
N PHE A 93 -2.95 -5.12 4.61
CA PHE A 93 -4.08 -4.34 4.14
C PHE A 93 -4.43 -4.62 2.67
N GLU A 94 -3.44 -4.71 1.78
CA GLU A 94 -3.61 -5.12 0.38
C GLU A 94 -4.28 -6.49 0.26
N THR A 95 -3.84 -7.45 1.08
CA THR A 95 -4.44 -8.79 1.12
C THR A 95 -5.90 -8.71 1.55
N TRP A 96 -6.21 -7.95 2.60
CA TRP A 96 -7.59 -7.75 3.04
C TRP A 96 -8.49 -7.08 2.00
N LEU A 97 -7.97 -6.07 1.28
CA LEU A 97 -8.68 -5.45 0.16
C LEU A 97 -8.95 -6.45 -0.97
N SER A 98 -7.93 -7.22 -1.34
CA SER A 98 -7.99 -8.24 -2.39
C SER A 98 -9.01 -9.33 -2.06
N ASP A 99 -9.00 -9.84 -0.82
CA ASP A 99 -9.95 -10.87 -0.37
C ASP A 99 -11.40 -10.39 -0.46
N ARG A 100 -11.67 -9.12 -0.15
CA ARG A 100 -13.04 -8.56 -0.20
C ARG A 100 -13.45 -8.20 -1.62
N TYR A 101 -12.49 -7.84 -2.47
CA TYR A 101 -12.72 -7.70 -3.91
C TYR A 101 -13.11 -9.03 -4.55
N GLU A 102 -12.34 -10.09 -4.29
CA GLU A 102 -12.59 -11.44 -4.85
C GLU A 102 -13.93 -12.04 -4.40
N LYS A 103 -14.41 -11.66 -3.20
CA LYS A 103 -15.74 -12.03 -2.67
C LYS A 103 -16.89 -11.16 -3.19
N ASP A 104 -16.62 -10.25 -4.13
CA ASP A 104 -17.58 -9.27 -4.65
C ASP A 104 -18.20 -8.35 -3.58
N GLU A 105 -17.53 -8.20 -2.44
CA GLU A 105 -17.96 -7.30 -1.37
C GLU A 105 -17.55 -5.85 -1.69
N PHE A 106 -16.36 -5.68 -2.28
CA PHE A 106 -15.82 -4.39 -2.73
C PHE A 106 -15.80 -4.29 -4.25
N SER A 107 -16.49 -3.28 -4.80
CA SER A 107 -16.36 -2.95 -6.21
C SER A 107 -15.05 -2.21 -6.51
N THR A 108 -14.55 -2.31 -7.75
CA THR A 108 -13.41 -1.51 -8.24
C THR A 108 -13.61 -0.02 -7.96
N GLY A 109 -14.83 0.48 -8.21
CA GLY A 109 -15.17 1.89 -7.96
C GLY A 109 -15.12 2.27 -6.47
N PHE A 110 -15.44 1.35 -5.56
CA PHE A 110 -15.30 1.60 -4.13
C PHE A 110 -13.82 1.68 -3.74
N ILE A 111 -12.99 0.76 -4.23
CA ILE A 111 -11.54 0.74 -3.97
C ILE A 111 -10.87 2.02 -4.49
N TYR A 112 -11.21 2.48 -5.70
CA TYR A 112 -10.71 3.76 -6.24
C TYR A 112 -11.02 4.95 -5.33
N ARG A 113 -12.20 4.98 -4.68
CA ARG A 113 -12.58 6.07 -3.76
C ARG A 113 -11.74 6.12 -2.49
N LEU A 114 -11.04 5.03 -2.15
CA LEU A 114 -10.11 5.01 -1.01
C LEU A 114 -8.90 5.91 -1.26
N LEU A 115 -8.48 6.12 -2.52
CA LEU A 115 -7.39 7.05 -2.85
C LEU A 115 -7.71 8.48 -2.39
N THR A 116 -8.90 8.98 -2.75
CA THR A 116 -9.34 10.33 -2.32
C THR A 116 -9.54 10.42 -0.81
N LEU A 117 -9.91 9.32 -0.13
CA LEU A 117 -9.99 9.30 1.33
C LEU A 117 -8.59 9.36 1.96
N ALA A 118 -7.60 8.67 1.38
CA ALA A 118 -6.22 8.70 1.83
C ALA A 118 -5.61 10.11 1.70
N GLU A 119 -5.85 10.79 0.57
CA GLU A 119 -5.44 12.18 0.37
C GLU A 119 -6.03 13.11 1.43
N LYS A 120 -7.33 12.98 1.72
CA LYS A 120 -7.99 13.80 2.74
C LYS A 120 -7.55 13.47 4.15
N ALA A 121 -7.30 12.19 4.46
CA ALA A 121 -6.79 11.77 5.75
C ALA A 121 -5.34 12.26 5.99
N ALA A 122 -4.57 12.45 4.92
CA ALA A 122 -3.22 13.01 4.99
C ALA A 122 -3.18 14.54 5.08
N SER A 123 -4.25 15.22 4.65
CA SER A 123 -4.34 16.67 4.61
C SER A 123 -4.41 17.30 6.00
N THR A 124 -3.83 18.48 6.13
CA THR A 124 -3.89 19.32 7.34
C THR A 124 -5.05 20.32 7.32
N ARG A 125 -5.80 20.40 6.21
CA ARG A 125 -6.87 21.37 6.06
C ARG A 125 -8.10 20.96 6.88
N PRO A 126 -8.68 21.86 7.71
CA PRO A 126 -9.82 21.52 8.55
C PRO A 126 -11.03 20.95 7.80
N GLU A 127 -11.32 21.44 6.59
CA GLU A 127 -12.43 20.97 5.76
C GLU A 127 -12.26 19.51 5.31
N ASP A 128 -11.02 18.98 5.29
CA ASP A 128 -10.77 17.60 4.92
C ASP A 128 -11.12 16.61 6.03
N ALA A 129 -11.30 17.06 7.28
CA ALA A 129 -11.74 16.23 8.42
C ALA A 129 -13.07 15.49 8.16
N ILE A 130 -13.88 15.98 7.21
CA ILE A 130 -15.12 15.34 6.76
C ILE A 130 -14.91 13.94 6.18
N TRP A 131 -13.67 13.55 5.85
CA TRP A 131 -13.35 12.25 5.27
C TRP A 131 -13.87 11.06 6.10
N GLN A 132 -13.93 11.19 7.43
CA GLN A 132 -14.45 10.13 8.31
C GLN A 132 -15.95 9.90 8.09
N SER A 133 -16.72 10.98 8.00
CA SER A 133 -18.15 10.93 7.68
C SER A 133 -18.38 10.37 6.28
N TRP A 134 -17.55 10.77 5.31
CA TRP A 134 -17.60 10.22 3.96
C TRP A 134 -17.28 8.73 3.90
N LEU A 135 -16.29 8.28 4.68
CA LEU A 135 -15.96 6.86 4.80
C LEU A 135 -17.16 6.08 5.34
N ALA A 136 -17.74 6.51 6.46
CA ALA A 136 -18.89 5.84 7.07
C ALA A 136 -20.07 5.73 6.08
N TYR A 137 -20.38 6.82 5.39
CA TYR A 137 -21.42 6.84 4.36
C TYR A 137 -21.10 5.91 3.19
N ARG A 138 -19.87 5.95 2.67
CA ARG A 138 -19.44 5.12 1.52
C ARG A 138 -19.45 3.64 1.87
N VAL A 139 -19.04 3.26 3.08
CA VAL A 139 -19.12 1.86 3.54
C VAL A 139 -20.57 1.41 3.59
N ARG A 140 -21.48 2.20 4.19
CA ARG A 140 -22.90 1.85 4.20
C ARG A 140 -23.43 1.66 2.78
N ARG A 141 -23.20 2.66 1.92
CA ARG A 141 -23.80 2.75 0.60
C ARG A 141 -23.24 1.75 -0.42
N PHE A 142 -21.94 1.51 -0.39
CA PHE A 142 -21.25 0.73 -1.43
C PHE A 142 -20.82 -0.66 -0.98
N VAL A 143 -20.79 -0.93 0.33
CA VAL A 143 -20.44 -2.25 0.87
C VAL A 143 -21.67 -2.90 1.51
N VAL A 144 -22.22 -2.31 2.57
CA VAL A 144 -23.28 -2.95 3.37
C VAL A 144 -24.56 -3.16 2.56
N ASP A 145 -25.00 -2.13 1.84
CA ASP A 145 -26.19 -2.23 0.97
C ASP A 145 -25.99 -3.27 -0.15
N ARG A 146 -24.74 -3.53 -0.57
CA ARG A 146 -24.39 -4.52 -1.60
C ARG A 146 -24.50 -5.95 -1.08
N LEU A 147 -24.16 -6.19 0.18
CA LEU A 147 -24.17 -7.51 0.81
C LEU A 147 -25.58 -8.07 1.06
N LYS A 148 -26.64 -7.28 0.84
CA LYS A 148 -28.05 -7.68 0.97
C LYS A 148 -28.38 -8.38 2.30
N LEU A 149 -27.69 -7.96 3.38
CA LEU A 149 -27.92 -8.47 4.74
C LEU A 149 -29.37 -8.18 5.18
N LYS A 150 -29.99 -9.15 5.86
CA LYS A 150 -31.42 -9.12 6.23
C LYS A 150 -31.69 -8.37 7.54
N ALA A 151 -30.87 -8.58 8.57
CA ALA A 151 -31.05 -7.93 9.86
C ALA A 151 -30.29 -6.59 9.91
N GLU A 152 -30.91 -5.57 10.51
CA GLU A 152 -30.22 -4.27 10.70
C GLU A 152 -29.05 -4.39 11.68
N ALA A 153 -29.11 -5.35 12.62
CA ALA A 153 -27.99 -5.66 13.50
C ALA A 153 -26.75 -6.13 12.72
N ASP A 154 -26.91 -7.04 11.75
CA ASP A 154 -25.82 -7.54 10.91
C ASP A 154 -25.23 -6.42 10.03
N ARG A 155 -26.11 -5.54 9.52
CA ARG A 155 -25.70 -4.37 8.74
C ARG A 155 -24.88 -3.39 9.56
N ALA A 156 -25.33 -3.06 10.77
CA ALA A 156 -24.62 -2.17 11.68
C ALA A 156 -23.26 -2.78 12.09
N SER A 157 -23.23 -4.07 12.40
CA SER A 157 -22.01 -4.79 12.75
C SER A 157 -21.00 -4.77 11.59
N THR A 158 -21.43 -5.11 10.37
CA THR A 158 -20.58 -5.10 9.17
C THR A 158 -20.08 -3.70 8.85
N GLN A 159 -20.93 -2.68 8.98
CA GLN A 159 -20.53 -1.30 8.79
C GLN A 159 -19.44 -0.89 9.78
N ALA A 160 -19.62 -1.24 11.06
CA ALA A 160 -18.66 -0.92 12.12
C ALA A 160 -17.30 -1.61 11.90
N GLU A 161 -17.31 -2.89 11.52
CA GLU A 161 -16.09 -3.66 11.19
C GLU A 161 -15.34 -3.00 10.03
N VAL A 162 -16.01 -2.84 8.88
CA VAL A 162 -15.37 -2.38 7.64
C VAL A 162 -14.95 -0.92 7.74
N ALA A 163 -15.82 -0.03 8.25
CA ALA A 163 -15.49 1.37 8.41
C ALA A 163 -14.43 1.58 9.50
N GLY A 164 -14.47 0.80 10.58
CA GLY A 164 -13.47 0.83 11.64
C GLY A 164 -12.09 0.49 11.11
N ARG A 165 -11.96 -0.66 10.43
CA ARG A 165 -10.68 -1.08 9.84
C ARG A 165 -10.16 -0.07 8.80
N LEU A 166 -11.01 0.36 7.86
CA LEU A 166 -10.60 1.35 6.86
C LEU A 166 -10.16 2.67 7.49
N ARG A 167 -10.86 3.13 8.54
CA ARG A 167 -10.51 4.35 9.25
C ARG A 167 -9.13 4.23 9.90
N ASP A 168 -8.87 3.10 10.56
CA ASP A 168 -7.60 2.88 11.24
C ASP A 168 -6.44 2.85 10.24
N GLU A 169 -6.61 2.16 9.10
CA GLU A 169 -5.60 2.12 8.04
C GLU A 169 -5.36 3.50 7.43
N LEU A 170 -6.43 4.26 7.15
CA LEU A 170 -6.33 5.63 6.60
C LEU A 170 -5.70 6.63 7.58
N LEU A 171 -6.00 6.53 8.88
CA LEU A 171 -5.44 7.41 9.92
C LEU A 171 -3.93 7.19 10.09
N HIS A 172 -3.50 5.93 10.18
CA HIS A 172 -2.12 5.59 10.48
C HIS A 172 -1.23 5.54 9.23
N GLY A 173 -1.77 5.03 8.13
CA GLY A 173 -1.05 4.91 6.86
C GLY A 173 -1.10 6.18 6.01
N LYS A 174 -2.17 6.99 6.10
CA LYS A 174 -2.34 8.21 5.28
C LYS A 174 -2.09 7.94 3.79
N LEU A 175 -1.21 8.70 3.13
CA LEU A 175 -0.85 8.49 1.73
C LEU A 175 -0.19 7.13 1.47
N ALA A 176 0.49 6.53 2.44
CA ALA A 176 1.12 5.22 2.27
C ALA A 176 0.10 4.11 1.95
N VAL A 177 -1.16 4.28 2.38
CA VAL A 177 -2.28 3.38 2.04
C VAL A 177 -2.48 3.28 0.54
N THR A 178 -2.14 4.32 -0.22
CA THR A 178 -2.25 4.33 -1.68
C THR A 178 -1.41 3.23 -2.33
N ILE A 179 -0.30 2.77 -1.72
CA ILE A 179 0.46 1.60 -2.19
C ILE A 179 -0.46 0.38 -2.28
N SER A 180 -1.16 0.06 -1.19
CA SER A 180 -2.04 -1.11 -1.09
C SER A 180 -3.23 -1.01 -2.03
N VAL A 181 -3.82 0.19 -2.11
CA VAL A 181 -4.97 0.47 -2.98
C VAL A 181 -4.56 0.37 -4.45
N ALA A 182 -3.44 0.98 -4.84
CA ALA A 182 -2.91 0.93 -6.20
C ALA A 182 -2.51 -0.50 -6.60
N ASN A 183 -1.83 -1.24 -5.72
CA ASN A 183 -1.49 -2.65 -5.96
C ASN A 183 -2.75 -3.49 -6.20
N THR A 184 -3.79 -3.32 -5.37
CA THR A 184 -5.07 -4.03 -5.55
C THR A 184 -5.68 -3.69 -6.91
N LEU A 185 -5.74 -2.40 -7.27
CA LEU A 185 -6.29 -1.96 -8.56
C LEU A 185 -5.47 -2.46 -9.75
N TYR A 186 -4.14 -2.49 -9.66
CA TYR A 186 -3.28 -3.02 -10.72
C TYR A 186 -3.39 -4.53 -10.89
N ARG A 187 -3.68 -5.27 -9.81
CA ARG A 187 -3.84 -6.72 -9.85
C ARG A 187 -5.10 -7.16 -10.59
N TYR A 188 -6.19 -6.41 -10.46
CA TYR A 188 -7.50 -6.72 -11.07
C TYR A 188 -7.85 -5.78 -12.23
N ARG A 189 -6.84 -5.17 -12.85
CA ARG A 189 -7.01 -4.38 -14.07
C ARG A 189 -6.92 -5.31 -15.27
N ASP A 190 -8.05 -5.47 -15.96
CA ASP A 190 -8.13 -6.08 -17.30
C ASP A 190 -7.52 -5.17 -18.37
#